data_AF-G7P789-F1
#
_entry.id   AF-G7P789-F1
#
_cell.length_a   1.000
_cell.length_b   1.000
_cell.length_c   1.000
_cell.angle_alpha   90.00
_cell.angle_beta   90.00
_cell.angle_gamma   90.00
#
_symmetry.space_group_name_H-M   'P 1'
#
loop_
_entity.id
_entity.type
_entity.pdbx_description
1 polymer ?
#
loop_
_entity_poly.entity_id
_entity_poly.type
_entity_poly.pdbx_seq_one_letter_code
_entity_poly.pdbx_strand_id
1 'polypeptide(L)'
;YVLQELVETERDYVRDLGYVVEGYMALMKEDGVPDDMKGKDKIVFGNIHQIYDWHRDFFLGELEKCLEDPEKLGSLFVKHERRLHMYIVYCQNKPKSEHIVSEYIDTFFEDLKQRLGHRLQLTDLLIKPVQRIMKYQLLLKDFLKYSKKASLDTSELERAVEVMCIVPRRCNDMMNVGRLQGFD
;
A
#
# COMPACT_ATOMS: atom_id res chain seq x y z
N TYR A 1 17.21 12.80 7.45
CA TYR A 1 17.39 11.37 7.17
C TYR A 1 16.05 10.64 7.10
N VAL A 2 15.27 10.55 8.19
CA VAL A 2 13.96 9.82 8.20
C VAL A 2 12.98 10.32 7.13
N LEU A 3 12.84 11.64 6.97
CA LEU A 3 11.96 12.22 5.96
C LEU A 3 12.44 11.95 4.53
N GLN A 4 13.75 11.97 4.31
CA GLN A 4 14.33 11.61 3.01
C GLN A 4 14.03 10.14 2.66
N GLU A 5 14.25 9.23 3.60
CA GLU A 5 13.90 7.80 3.45
C GLU A 5 12.41 7.62 3.15
N LEU A 6 11.54 8.36 3.85
CA LEU A 6 10.09 8.31 3.63
C LEU A 6 9.74 8.62 2.17
N VAL A 7 10.29 9.70 1.61
CA VAL A 7 10.00 10.16 0.24
C VAL A 7 10.64 9.24 -0.80
N GLU A 8 11.88 8.80 -0.60
CA GLU A 8 12.55 7.88 -1.52
C GLU A 8 11.81 6.55 -1.62
N THR A 9 11.47 5.97 -0.47
CA THR A 9 10.70 4.72 -0.42
C THR A 9 9.24 4.92 -0.87
N GLU A 10 8.73 6.15 -0.92
CA GLU A 10 7.43 6.46 -1.53
C GLU A 10 7.49 6.37 -3.05
N ARG A 11 8.55 6.90 -3.67
CA ARG A 11 8.75 6.78 -5.12
C ARG A 11 8.88 5.32 -5.54
N ASP A 12 9.64 4.54 -4.77
CA ASP A 12 9.73 3.09 -4.98
C ASP A 12 8.36 2.41 -4.84
N TYR A 13 7.58 2.79 -3.83
CA TYR A 13 6.25 2.24 -3.61
C TYR A 13 5.30 2.55 -4.77
N VAL A 14 5.23 3.81 -5.23
CA VAL A 14 4.41 4.23 -6.37
C VAL A 14 4.81 3.47 -7.63
N ARG A 15 6.11 3.36 -7.93
CA ARG A 15 6.61 2.57 -9.06
C ARG A 15 6.16 1.12 -8.97
N ASP A 16 6.32 0.51 -7.79
CA ASP A 16 6.01 -0.90 -7.61
C ASP A 16 4.51 -1.20 -7.68
N LEU A 17 3.65 -0.25 -7.27
CA LEU A 17 2.21 -0.31 -7.53
C LEU A 17 1.90 -0.18 -9.03
N GLY A 18 2.62 0.68 -9.74
CA GLY A 18 2.53 0.82 -11.20
C GLY A 18 2.80 -0.50 -11.93
N TYR A 19 3.77 -1.31 -11.49
CA TYR A 19 3.98 -2.66 -12.03
C TYR A 19 2.74 -3.55 -11.97
N VAL A 20 1.91 -3.40 -10.93
CA VAL A 20 0.64 -4.14 -10.80
C VAL A 20 -0.43 -3.55 -11.71
N VAL A 21 -0.66 -2.24 -11.63
CA VAL A 21 -1.78 -1.57 -12.31
C VAL A 21 -1.55 -1.42 -13.80
N GLU A 22 -0.40 -0.90 -14.19
CA GLU A 22 -0.06 -0.60 -15.58
C GLU A 22 0.59 -1.80 -16.28
N GLY A 23 1.04 -2.81 -15.50
CA GLY A 23 1.57 -4.07 -16.02
C GLY A 23 0.54 -5.21 -15.97
N TYR A 24 0.42 -5.87 -14.81
CA TYR A 24 -0.41 -7.08 -14.68
C TYR A 24 -1.89 -6.83 -15.02
N MET A 25 -2.50 -5.79 -14.46
CA MET A 25 -3.93 -5.50 -14.70
C MET A 25 -4.19 -5.08 -16.15
N ALA A 26 -3.28 -4.32 -16.76
CA ALA A 26 -3.39 -3.91 -18.16
C ALA A 26 -3.33 -5.12 -19.10
N LEU A 27 -2.30 -5.97 -18.97
CA LEU A 27 -2.15 -7.17 -19.81
C LEU A 27 -3.31 -8.15 -19.64
N MET A 28 -3.78 -8.37 -18.40
CA MET A 28 -4.94 -9.24 -18.16
C MET A 28 -6.24 -8.71 -18.79
N LYS A 29 -6.37 -7.39 -18.91
CA LYS A 29 -7.52 -6.75 -19.55
C LYS A 29 -7.43 -6.82 -21.08
N GLU A 30 -6.24 -6.70 -21.63
CA GLU A 30 -5.99 -6.69 -23.08
C GLU A 30 -5.98 -8.11 -23.66
N ASP A 31 -5.23 -9.03 -23.04
CA ASP A 31 -5.00 -10.39 -23.55
C ASP A 31 -5.91 -11.43 -22.92
N GLY A 32 -6.67 -11.05 -21.88
CA GLY A 32 -7.57 -11.92 -21.15
C GLY A 32 -6.90 -12.67 -19.99
N VAL A 33 -7.67 -13.57 -19.39
CA VAL A 33 -7.27 -14.41 -18.25
C VAL A 33 -7.64 -15.87 -18.53
N PRO A 34 -7.01 -16.85 -17.85
CA PRO A 34 -7.41 -18.25 -17.91
C PRO A 34 -8.91 -18.43 -17.63
N ASP A 35 -9.53 -19.43 -18.27
CA ASP A 35 -10.99 -19.63 -18.20
C ASP A 35 -11.51 -19.85 -16.77
N ASP A 36 -10.76 -20.57 -15.96
CA ASP A 36 -11.00 -20.85 -14.54
C ASP A 36 -10.72 -19.66 -13.62
N MET A 37 -10.08 -18.61 -14.14
CA MET A 37 -9.81 -17.35 -13.47
C MET A 37 -10.82 -16.23 -13.84
N LYS A 38 -11.68 -16.44 -14.84
CA LYS A 38 -12.65 -15.43 -15.29
C LYS A 38 -13.54 -14.95 -14.13
N GLY A 39 -13.58 -13.63 -13.94
CA GLY A 39 -14.35 -12.98 -12.88
C GLY A 39 -13.67 -12.96 -11.50
N LYS A 40 -12.50 -13.62 -11.34
CA LYS A 40 -11.71 -13.61 -10.10
C LYS A 40 -10.64 -12.50 -10.07
N ASP A 41 -10.36 -11.86 -11.22
CA ASP A 41 -9.39 -10.77 -11.38
C ASP A 41 -9.63 -9.61 -10.39
N LYS A 42 -10.90 -9.24 -10.17
CA LYS A 42 -11.27 -8.20 -9.19
C LYS A 42 -10.88 -8.57 -7.76
N ILE A 43 -10.92 -9.85 -7.41
CA ILE A 43 -10.55 -10.34 -6.08
C ILE A 43 -9.02 -10.37 -5.95
N VAL A 44 -8.29 -10.72 -7.01
CA VAL A 44 -6.82 -10.71 -7.02
C VAL A 44 -6.28 -9.33 -6.68
N PHE A 45 -6.79 -8.28 -7.32
CA PHE A 45 -6.23 -6.93 -7.16
C PHE A 45 -6.95 -6.08 -6.09
N GLY A 46 -8.17 -6.43 -5.70
CA GLY A 46 -8.97 -5.65 -4.77
C GLY A 46 -9.10 -4.19 -5.22
N ASN A 47 -8.80 -3.25 -4.32
CA ASN A 47 -8.79 -1.82 -4.61
C ASN A 47 -7.36 -1.25 -4.84
N ILE A 48 -6.38 -2.05 -5.28
CA ILE A 48 -5.00 -1.55 -5.44
C ILE A 48 -4.88 -0.41 -6.45
N HIS A 49 -5.73 -0.37 -7.48
CA HIS A 49 -5.77 0.73 -8.44
C HIS A 49 -6.14 2.06 -7.77
N GLN A 50 -7.12 2.05 -6.85
CA GLN A 50 -7.48 3.23 -6.07
C GLN A 50 -6.33 3.71 -5.18
N ILE A 51 -5.57 2.78 -4.59
CA ILE A 51 -4.39 3.10 -3.79
C ILE A 51 -3.34 3.75 -4.69
N TYR A 52 -3.04 3.13 -5.82
CA TYR A 52 -2.05 3.62 -6.77
C TYR A 52 -2.33 5.05 -7.25
N ASP A 53 -3.54 5.31 -7.75
CA ASP A 53 -3.93 6.64 -8.24
C ASP A 53 -3.76 7.71 -7.15
N TRP A 54 -4.25 7.44 -5.93
CA TRP A 54 -4.12 8.41 -4.84
C TRP A 54 -2.65 8.68 -4.46
N HIS A 55 -1.82 7.65 -4.44
CA HIS A 55 -0.41 7.80 -4.12
C HIS A 55 0.36 8.54 -5.24
N ARG A 56 0.16 8.15 -6.51
CA ARG A 56 0.82 8.75 -7.68
C ARG A 56 0.40 10.20 -7.89
N ASP A 57 -0.90 10.47 -7.89
CA ASP A 57 -1.45 11.74 -8.36
C ASP A 57 -1.47 12.82 -7.26
N PHE A 58 -1.36 12.41 -5.99
CA PHE A 58 -1.50 13.32 -4.86
C PHE A 58 -0.45 13.09 -3.76
N PHE A 59 -0.45 11.92 -3.12
CA PHE A 59 0.25 11.76 -1.83
C PHE A 59 1.77 11.87 -1.95
N LEU A 60 2.37 11.31 -3.02
CA LEU A 60 3.80 11.45 -3.28
C LEU A 60 4.21 12.92 -3.42
N GLY A 61 3.49 13.71 -4.19
CA GLY A 61 3.79 15.14 -4.37
C GLY A 61 3.66 15.94 -3.08
N GLU A 62 2.69 15.61 -2.21
CA GLU A 62 2.57 16.23 -0.89
C GLU A 62 3.71 15.82 0.06
N LEU A 63 4.19 14.58 -0.02
CA LEU A 63 5.36 14.13 0.73
C LEU A 63 6.65 14.79 0.24
N GLU A 64 6.81 15.00 -1.07
CA GLU A 64 7.95 15.72 -1.63
C GLU A 64 8.02 17.17 -1.13
N LYS A 65 6.88 17.86 -1.03
CA LYS A 65 6.80 19.21 -0.43
C LYS A 65 7.24 19.23 1.03
N CYS A 66 7.09 18.13 1.76
CA CYS A 66 7.55 18.05 3.15
C CYS A 66 9.08 18.11 3.26
N LEU A 67 9.84 17.79 2.20
CA LEU A 67 11.31 17.92 2.22
C LEU A 67 11.75 19.37 2.42
N GLU A 68 11.01 20.32 1.84
CA GLU A 68 11.23 21.75 2.00
C GLU A 68 10.56 22.31 3.26
N ASP A 69 9.42 21.72 3.65
CA ASP A 69 8.64 22.15 4.82
C ASP A 69 8.22 20.95 5.70
N PRO A 70 9.12 20.48 6.59
CA PRO A 70 8.90 19.27 7.39
C PRO A 70 7.75 19.35 8.40
N GLU A 71 7.33 20.56 8.79
CA GLU A 71 6.24 20.77 9.75
C GLU A 71 4.88 20.32 9.18
N LYS A 72 4.72 20.35 7.85
CA LYS A 72 3.51 19.89 7.18
C LYS A 72 3.27 18.39 7.32
N LEU A 73 4.30 17.59 7.60
CA LEU A 73 4.21 16.14 7.60
C LEU A 73 3.11 15.62 8.56
N GLY A 74 3.06 16.14 9.80
CA GLY A 74 2.03 15.73 10.76
C GLY A 74 0.62 16.01 10.24
N SER A 75 0.39 17.25 9.78
CA SER A 75 -0.90 17.68 9.25
C SER A 75 -1.35 16.86 8.03
N LEU A 76 -0.41 16.42 7.19
CA LEU A 76 -0.69 15.63 5.98
C LEU A 76 -1.36 14.30 6.35
N PHE A 77 -0.81 13.57 7.32
CA PHE A 77 -1.37 12.29 7.77
C PHE A 77 -2.70 12.46 8.53
N VAL A 78 -2.81 13.48 9.38
CA VAL A 78 -4.06 13.76 10.12
C VAL A 78 -5.19 14.12 9.16
N LYS A 79 -4.94 15.03 8.21
CA LYS A 79 -5.95 15.49 7.24
C LYS A 79 -6.45 14.36 6.34
N HIS A 80 -5.61 13.37 6.04
CA HIS A 80 -5.92 12.30 5.10
C HIS A 80 -6.18 10.93 5.76
N GLU A 81 -6.41 10.89 7.07
CA GLU A 81 -6.79 9.66 7.80
C GLU A 81 -7.89 8.87 7.07
N ARG A 82 -8.96 9.56 6.66
CA ARG A 82 -10.10 8.91 5.98
C ARG A 82 -9.71 8.28 4.64
N ARG A 83 -8.74 8.86 3.91
CA ARG A 83 -8.25 8.28 2.65
C ARG A 83 -7.45 7.02 2.92
N LEU A 84 -6.66 7.00 4.00
CA LEU A 84 -5.85 5.84 4.41
C LEU A 84 -6.72 4.62 4.82
N HIS A 85 -8.02 4.78 5.06
CA HIS A 85 -8.94 3.66 5.24
C HIS A 85 -9.07 2.75 4.00
N MET A 86 -8.65 3.18 2.81
CA MET A 86 -8.57 2.30 1.64
C MET A 86 -7.67 1.07 1.87
N TYR A 87 -6.68 1.19 2.77
CA TYR A 87 -5.82 0.08 3.17
C TYR A 87 -6.57 -0.97 4.00
N ILE A 88 -7.62 -0.59 4.73
CA ILE A 88 -8.44 -1.53 5.51
C ILE A 88 -9.20 -2.45 4.54
N VAL A 89 -9.80 -1.86 3.50
CA VAL A 89 -10.48 -2.61 2.43
C VAL A 89 -9.52 -3.56 1.72
N TYR A 90 -8.32 -3.07 1.38
CA TYR A 90 -7.29 -3.89 0.75
C TYR A 90 -6.88 -5.08 1.62
N CYS A 91 -6.60 -4.82 2.91
CA CYS A 91 -6.17 -5.85 3.86
C CYS A 91 -7.26 -6.88 4.12
N GLN A 92 -8.54 -6.48 4.15
CA GLN A 92 -9.66 -7.41 4.28
C GLN A 92 -9.76 -8.37 3.08
N ASN A 93 -9.47 -7.89 1.88
CA ASN A 93 -9.49 -8.70 0.66
C ASN A 93 -8.24 -9.57 0.49
N LYS A 94 -7.11 -9.18 1.12
CA LYS A 94 -5.79 -9.81 0.91
C LYS A 94 -5.78 -11.35 1.05
N PRO A 95 -6.45 -11.98 2.04
CA PRO A 95 -6.46 -13.44 2.14
C PRO A 95 -7.13 -14.14 0.94
N LYS A 96 -8.18 -13.54 0.38
CA LYS A 96 -8.87 -14.07 -0.81
C LYS A 96 -7.99 -13.94 -2.06
N SER A 97 -7.32 -12.80 -2.19
CA SER A 97 -6.31 -12.56 -3.23
C SER A 97 -5.18 -13.58 -3.15
N GLU A 98 -4.62 -13.83 -1.96
CA GLU A 98 -3.56 -14.82 -1.75
C GLU A 98 -3.95 -16.22 -2.18
N HIS A 99 -5.16 -16.66 -1.83
CA HIS A 99 -5.66 -17.97 -2.23
C HIS A 99 -5.69 -18.13 -3.75
N ILE A 100 -6.30 -17.17 -4.46
CA ILE A 100 -6.38 -17.23 -5.92
C ILE A 100 -4.98 -17.13 -6.55
N VAL A 101 -4.15 -16.19 -6.10
CA VAL A 101 -2.81 -16.01 -6.66
C VAL A 101 -1.96 -17.27 -6.50
N SER A 102 -2.09 -17.99 -5.38
CA SER A 102 -1.34 -19.22 -5.15
C SER A 102 -1.64 -20.34 -6.14
N GLU A 103 -2.84 -20.38 -6.72
CA GLU A 103 -3.21 -21.39 -7.73
C GLU A 103 -2.53 -21.15 -9.09
N TYR A 104 -2.15 -19.90 -9.38
CA TYR A 104 -1.65 -19.47 -10.69
C TYR A 104 -0.23 -18.89 -10.65
N ILE A 105 0.43 -18.91 -9.49
CA ILE A 105 1.70 -18.19 -9.27
C ILE A 105 2.83 -18.69 -10.16
N ASP A 106 2.94 -20.03 -10.31
CA ASP A 106 3.98 -20.69 -11.09
C ASP A 106 3.55 -20.97 -12.55
N THR A 107 2.36 -20.52 -12.95
CA THR A 107 1.81 -20.68 -14.29
C THR A 107 1.52 -19.32 -14.91
N PHE A 108 0.26 -18.89 -14.92
CA PHE A 108 -0.19 -17.67 -15.59
C PHE A 108 0.55 -16.42 -15.13
N PHE A 109 0.80 -16.27 -13.81
CA PHE A 109 1.48 -15.08 -13.30
C PHE A 109 3.00 -15.10 -13.53
N GLU A 110 3.61 -16.27 -13.69
CA GLU A 110 5.02 -16.40 -14.07
C GLU A 110 5.21 -16.00 -15.55
N ASP A 111 4.30 -16.41 -16.45
CA ASP A 111 4.30 -15.97 -17.85
C ASP A 111 4.18 -14.44 -17.97
N LEU A 112 3.23 -13.85 -17.21
CA LEU A 112 3.09 -12.39 -17.16
C LEU A 112 4.33 -11.70 -16.59
N LYS A 113 4.94 -12.26 -15.54
CA LYS A 113 6.19 -11.74 -14.96
C LYS A 113 7.30 -11.69 -16.00
N GLN A 114 7.51 -12.78 -16.74
CA GLN A 114 8.54 -12.88 -17.76
C GLN A 114 8.30 -11.89 -18.89
N ARG A 115 7.06 -11.76 -19.36
CA ARG A 115 6.69 -10.80 -20.40
C ARG A 115 6.89 -9.34 -19.97
N LEU A 116 6.59 -9.02 -18.73
CA LEU A 116 6.80 -7.68 -18.15
C LEU A 116 8.26 -7.43 -17.77
N GLY A 117 9.13 -8.46 -17.77
CA GLY A 117 10.52 -8.34 -17.36
C GLY A 117 10.70 -7.98 -15.88
N HIS A 118 9.70 -8.29 -15.03
CA HIS A 118 9.74 -7.93 -13.62
C HIS A 118 10.64 -8.87 -12.81
N ARG A 119 11.44 -8.30 -11.91
CA ARG A 119 12.27 -9.08 -10.98
C ARG A 119 11.44 -9.77 -9.89
N LEU A 120 10.49 -9.04 -9.31
CA LEU A 120 9.64 -9.49 -8.21
C LEU A 120 8.48 -10.35 -8.74
N GLN A 121 8.00 -11.30 -7.93
CA GLN A 121 6.77 -12.03 -8.24
C GLN A 121 5.53 -11.19 -7.91
N LEU A 122 4.36 -11.57 -8.43
CA LEU A 122 3.11 -10.86 -8.14
C LEU A 122 2.79 -10.85 -6.63
N THR A 123 3.07 -11.94 -5.92
CA THR A 123 2.93 -12.04 -4.46
C THR A 123 3.74 -10.97 -3.72
N ASP A 124 4.98 -10.74 -4.14
CA ASP A 124 5.89 -9.72 -3.59
C ASP A 124 5.40 -8.29 -3.86
N LEU A 125 4.68 -8.08 -4.96
CA LEU A 125 4.08 -6.79 -5.31
C LEU A 125 2.79 -6.55 -4.50
N LEU A 126 1.91 -7.55 -4.40
CA LEU A 126 0.61 -7.43 -3.72
C LEU A 126 0.75 -7.31 -2.18
N ILE A 127 1.89 -7.66 -1.59
CA ILE A 127 2.12 -7.42 -0.16
C ILE A 127 2.54 -5.97 0.14
N LYS A 128 2.94 -5.19 -0.86
CA LYS A 128 3.51 -3.84 -0.67
C LYS A 128 2.56 -2.87 0.03
N PRO A 129 1.25 -2.80 -0.26
CA PRO A 129 0.35 -1.91 0.48
C PRO A 129 0.29 -2.24 1.98
N VAL A 130 0.29 -3.53 2.32
CA VAL A 130 0.30 -3.99 3.72
C VAL A 130 1.59 -3.56 4.41
N GLN A 131 2.73 -3.70 3.73
CA GLN A 131 4.03 -3.27 4.26
C GLN A 131 4.10 -1.74 4.40
N ARG A 132 3.58 -1.00 3.42
CA ARG A 132 3.67 0.47 3.39
C ARG A 132 2.92 1.11 4.55
N ILE A 133 1.71 0.66 4.83
CA ILE A 133 0.91 1.23 5.93
C ILE A 133 1.57 1.01 7.30
N MET A 134 2.28 -0.11 7.48
CA MET A 134 3.10 -0.36 8.68
C MET A 134 4.37 0.48 8.70
N LYS A 135 5.02 0.68 7.55
CA LYS A 135 6.25 1.47 7.44
C LYS A 135 6.02 2.95 7.78
N TYR A 136 4.87 3.53 7.42
CA TYR A 136 4.50 4.89 7.84
C TYR A 136 4.52 5.06 9.36
N GLN A 137 3.98 4.08 10.08
CA GLN A 137 3.98 4.10 11.55
C GLN A 137 5.40 4.16 12.11
N LEU A 138 6.32 3.36 11.58
CA LEU A 138 7.71 3.31 12.02
C LEU A 138 8.42 4.63 11.74
N LEU A 139 8.31 5.13 10.51
CA LEU A 139 8.97 6.37 10.07
C LEU A 139 8.44 7.60 10.83
N LEU A 140 7.12 7.70 11.06
CA LEU A 140 6.57 8.82 11.83
C LEU A 140 6.95 8.75 13.31
N LYS A 141 7.05 7.56 13.91
CA LYS A 141 7.55 7.41 15.28
C LYS A 141 9.01 7.86 15.40
N ASP A 142 9.85 7.49 14.43
CA ASP A 142 11.23 7.94 14.41
C ASP A 142 11.32 9.45 14.19
N PHE A 143 10.55 10.00 13.25
CA PHE A 143 10.48 11.44 13.01
C PHE A 143 10.07 12.19 14.29
N LEU A 144 9.02 11.73 14.98
CA LEU A 144 8.56 12.29 16.26
C LEU A 144 9.64 12.26 17.34
N LYS A 145 10.35 11.13 17.46
CA LYS A 145 11.45 10.97 18.42
C LYS A 145 12.56 11.98 18.19
N TYR A 146 12.92 12.24 16.93
CA TYR A 146 13.95 13.25 16.61
C TYR A 146 13.43 14.68 16.80
N SER A 147 12.19 14.99 16.42
CA SER A 147 11.60 16.32 16.62
C SER A 147 11.52 16.69 18.10
N LYS A 148 11.14 15.75 18.98
CA LYS A 148 11.14 15.96 20.44
C LYS A 148 12.54 16.25 20.99
N LYS A 149 13.56 15.54 20.51
CA LYS A 149 14.96 15.78 20.91
C LYS A 149 15.49 17.14 20.46
N ALA A 150 14.95 17.66 19.36
CA ALA A 150 15.25 19.00 18.85
C ALA A 150 14.40 20.10 19.49
N SER A 151 13.54 19.79 20.46
CA SER A 151 12.63 20.73 21.13
C SER A 151 11.72 21.51 20.18
N LEU A 152 11.32 20.88 19.07
CA LEU A 152 10.34 21.42 18.13
C LEU A 152 8.91 21.17 18.64
N ASP A 153 7.93 21.92 18.12
CA ASP A 153 6.52 21.59 18.35
C ASP A 153 6.19 20.26 17.67
N THR A 154 5.61 19.33 18.44
CA THR A 154 5.27 18.00 17.97
C THR A 154 3.79 17.69 18.04
N SER A 155 2.93 18.66 18.38
CA SER A 155 1.51 18.44 18.65
C SER A 155 0.79 17.74 17.47
N GLU A 156 0.97 18.24 16.24
CA GLU A 156 0.38 17.62 15.05
C GLU A 156 1.00 16.27 14.70
N LEU A 157 2.29 16.11 14.98
CA LEU A 157 3.02 14.88 14.69
C LEU A 157 2.64 13.74 15.64
N GLU A 158 2.33 14.05 16.91
CA GLU A 158 1.78 13.10 17.87
C GLU A 158 0.42 12.57 17.39
N ARG A 159 -0.46 13.46 16.93
CA ARG A 159 -1.76 13.08 16.33
C ARG A 159 -1.58 12.21 15.09
N ALA A 160 -0.63 12.56 14.22
CA ALA A 160 -0.30 11.75 13.05
C ALA A 160 0.17 10.33 13.41
N VAL A 161 1.00 10.20 14.45
CA VAL A 161 1.45 8.90 14.97
C VAL A 161 0.28 8.10 15.54
N GLU A 162 -0.67 8.74 16.23
CA GLU A 162 -1.88 8.08 16.72
C GLU A 162 -2.72 7.51 15.58
N VAL A 163 -2.98 8.31 14.53
CA VAL A 163 -3.66 7.87 13.30
C VAL A 163 -2.93 6.67 12.68
N MET A 164 -1.60 6.75 12.54
CA MET A 164 -0.76 5.65 12.04
C MET A 164 -0.54 4.50 13.03
N CYS A 165 -1.13 4.54 14.23
CA CYS A 165 -1.29 3.36 15.08
C CYS A 165 -2.68 2.74 14.92
N ILE A 166 -3.72 3.53 14.68
CA ILE A 166 -5.10 3.04 14.53
C ILE A 166 -5.29 2.35 13.19
N VAL A 167 -4.86 2.97 12.09
CA VAL A 167 -5.10 2.43 10.74
C VAL A 167 -4.45 1.06 10.53
N PRO A 168 -3.15 0.82 10.86
CA PRO A 168 -2.57 -0.52 10.72
C PRO A 168 -3.21 -1.57 11.63
N ARG A 169 -3.65 -1.20 12.84
CA ARG A 169 -4.38 -2.12 13.73
C ARG A 169 -5.70 -2.56 13.09
N ARG A 170 -6.50 -1.63 12.57
CA ARG A 170 -7.73 -1.95 11.83
C ARG A 170 -7.46 -2.80 10.59
N CYS A 171 -6.36 -2.53 9.87
CA CYS A 171 -5.94 -3.37 8.75
C CYS A 171 -5.68 -4.82 9.18
N ASN A 172 -4.95 -5.01 10.28
CA ASN A 172 -4.68 -6.33 10.84
C ASN A 172 -5.96 -7.04 11.30
N ASP A 173 -6.85 -6.34 12.01
CA ASP A 173 -8.12 -6.89 12.48
C ASP A 173 -8.99 -7.34 11.30
N MET A 174 -9.14 -6.50 10.28
CA MET A 174 -9.95 -6.81 9.10
C MET A 174 -9.30 -7.87 8.19
N MET A 175 -7.97 -7.95 8.16
CA MET A 175 -7.27 -9.06 7.50
C MET A 175 -7.57 -10.38 8.19
N ASN A 176 -7.60 -10.42 9.54
CA ASN A 176 -7.98 -11.61 10.29
C ASN A 176 -9.45 -11.99 10.06
N VAL A 177 -10.35 -11.01 10.01
CA VAL A 177 -11.76 -11.24 9.63
C VAL A 177 -11.85 -11.85 8.23
N GLY A 178 -11.07 -11.35 7.27
CA GLY A 178 -11.02 -11.89 5.91
C GLY A 178 -10.49 -13.33 5.81
N ARG A 179 -9.79 -13.82 6.83
CA ARG A 179 -9.31 -15.22 6.93
C ARG A 179 -10.36 -16.17 7.52
N LEU A 180 -11.40 -15.66 8.17
CA LEU A 180 -12.46 -16.50 8.73
C LEU A 180 -13.26 -17.12 7.57
N GLN A 181 -13.07 -18.42 7.34
CA GLN A 181 -13.90 -19.20 6.43
C GLN A 181 -15.23 -19.54 7.14
N GLY A 182 -16.36 -19.39 6.43
CA GLY A 182 -17.66 -19.95 6.88
C GLY A 182 -18.68 -18.99 7.48
N PHE A 183 -18.66 -17.68 7.16
CA PHE A 183 -19.86 -16.86 7.34
C PHE A 183 -20.70 -16.90 6.06
N ASP A 184 -21.52 -17.95 5.96
CA ASP A 184 -22.71 -17.98 5.09
C ASP A 184 -23.84 -17.13 5.70
#